data_AF-A0A2S1JTK9-F1
#
_entry.id   AF-A0A2S1JTK9-F1
#
_cell.length_a   1.000
_cell.length_b   1.000
_cell.length_c   1.000
_cell.angle_alpha   90.00
_cell.angle_beta   90.00
_cell.angle_gamma   90.00
#
_symmetry.space_group_name_H-M   'P 1'
#
loop_
_entity.id
_entity.type
_entity.pdbx_description
1 polymer ?
#
loop_
_entity_poly.entity_id
_entity_poly.type
_entity_poly.pdbx_seq_one_letter_code
_entity_poly.pdbx_strand_id
1 'polypeptide(L)'
;MKKLTAISITSIGLLIPNLIYADLIGEGPRLDPADRVSQNEITQGQLDLNEIREAGLIIFSTPFNRYDGYGDGPHDFTEPDNNSPTGGNRPTLQGNGTFLRVNGLDAQNCLECHTIVSNRTVPATLGIGGGGGFGTSVLFRPTNIDVIDQNFDGVAEFDGRLINPVFLFGAGGIELVGREMTHELQTLKQYALDNPGTIVDLETKSVNFGSIIADNNGNLDTTNVEGIEHDLVVRPFGRKGENASVREFDVSALAFHMGMQASEEFGGETADADKDGVVNEISVGDLSALSIFITTLERPFDINDKEHRDGRRLFSDIGCADCHRPSMVTERKTLPYKLTGSPETPFEETFYEVDLSKHPTYFRLTRSGGIEVEMFSDLKRHDMGEGLAESAFFQTEQQNREFITARLWGVADTAPYLHDGRAHTLAEAIFMHDSPGSEASNAAQNFKYLSEDQQNKILAFLMSLRMPENPVDDLIIPN
;
A
#
# COMPACT_ATOMS: atom_id res chain seq x y z
N MET A 1 -49.93 33.45 13.70
CA MET A 1 -49.90 31.98 13.83
C MET A 1 -50.68 31.35 12.68
N LYS A 2 -49.98 30.82 11.68
CA LYS A 2 -50.41 29.69 10.84
C LYS A 2 -49.13 29.02 10.34
N LYS A 3 -48.91 27.79 10.82
CA LYS A 3 -47.72 26.97 10.62
C LYS A 3 -47.53 26.70 9.13
N LEU A 4 -46.37 27.06 8.59
CA LEU A 4 -45.84 26.42 7.38
C LEU A 4 -45.32 25.05 7.82
N THR A 5 -46.09 24.02 7.53
CA THR A 5 -45.66 22.62 7.61
C THR A 5 -44.56 22.40 6.58
N ALA A 6 -43.37 22.04 7.07
CA ALA A 6 -42.30 21.49 6.27
C ALA A 6 -42.82 20.26 5.52
N ILE A 7 -42.69 20.28 4.20
CA ILE A 7 -42.87 19.09 3.38
C ILE A 7 -41.61 18.26 3.61
N SER A 8 -41.75 17.18 4.39
CA SER A 8 -40.75 16.14 4.48
C SER A 8 -40.63 15.50 3.10
N ILE A 9 -39.53 15.76 2.40
CA ILE A 9 -39.15 14.97 1.23
C ILE A 9 -38.67 13.65 1.80
N THR A 10 -39.59 12.70 1.95
CA THR A 10 -39.22 11.30 2.14
C THR A 10 -38.41 10.93 0.90
N SER A 11 -37.13 10.64 1.09
CA SER A 11 -36.27 10.06 0.07
C SER A 11 -36.97 8.80 -0.46
N ILE A 12 -37.62 8.92 -1.62
CA ILE A 12 -38.01 7.77 -2.40
C ILE A 12 -36.68 7.24 -2.91
N GLY A 13 -36.05 6.36 -2.11
CA GLY A 13 -35.05 5.45 -2.65
C GLY A 13 -35.68 4.84 -3.90
N LEU A 14 -34.99 4.94 -5.03
CA LEU A 14 -35.35 4.18 -6.21
C LEU A 14 -35.19 2.71 -5.82
N LEU A 15 -36.24 2.13 -5.23
CA LEU A 15 -36.52 0.71 -5.33
C LEU A 15 -36.75 0.48 -6.82
N ILE A 16 -35.66 0.24 -7.55
CA ILE A 16 -35.77 -0.46 -8.82
C ILE A 16 -36.49 -1.75 -8.44
N PRO A 17 -37.71 -1.99 -8.94
CA PRO A 17 -38.41 -3.23 -8.62
C PRO A 17 -37.47 -4.38 -8.96
N ASN A 18 -37.58 -5.50 -8.25
CA ASN A 18 -37.09 -6.80 -8.71
C ASN A 18 -37.82 -7.15 -10.02
N LEU A 19 -37.49 -6.41 -11.08
CA LEU A 19 -37.69 -6.81 -12.44
C LEU A 19 -36.84 -8.06 -12.54
N ILE A 20 -37.51 -9.16 -12.84
CA ILE A 20 -36.88 -10.38 -13.30
C ILE A 20 -36.09 -9.95 -14.54
N TYR A 21 -34.81 -9.63 -14.35
CA TYR A 21 -33.87 -9.34 -15.41
C TYR A 21 -33.65 -10.66 -16.13
N ALA A 22 -34.48 -10.92 -17.13
CA ALA A 22 -34.18 -11.93 -18.12
C ALA A 22 -32.86 -11.50 -18.78
N ASP A 23 -31.76 -12.18 -18.48
CA ASP A 23 -30.43 -12.16 -19.13
C ASP A 23 -30.23 -11.00 -20.11
N LEU A 24 -30.22 -9.76 -19.60
CA LEU A 24 -29.98 -8.60 -20.44
C LEU A 24 -28.47 -8.54 -20.71
N ILE A 25 -28.09 -8.45 -21.98
CA ILE A 25 -26.69 -8.44 -22.38
C ILE A 25 -25.97 -7.27 -21.71
N GLY A 26 -24.94 -7.57 -20.92
CA GLY A 26 -24.13 -6.58 -20.21
C GLY A 26 -24.66 -6.16 -18.83
N GLU A 27 -25.80 -6.73 -18.40
CA GLU A 27 -26.36 -6.59 -17.05
C GLU A 27 -26.08 -7.87 -16.26
N GLY A 28 -25.26 -7.79 -15.21
CA GLY A 28 -24.82 -8.94 -14.41
C GLY A 28 -23.44 -8.70 -13.77
N PRO A 29 -22.90 -9.71 -13.05
CA PRO A 29 -21.56 -9.63 -12.48
C PRO A 29 -20.52 -9.39 -13.59
N ARG A 30 -19.50 -8.60 -13.27
CA ARG A 30 -18.35 -8.37 -14.17
C ARG A 30 -17.26 -9.42 -13.98
N LEU A 31 -17.18 -10.01 -12.79
CA LEU A 31 -16.32 -11.15 -12.54
C LEU A 31 -17.06 -12.43 -12.98
N ASP A 32 -16.71 -12.99 -14.14
CA ASP A 32 -17.30 -14.24 -14.61
C ASP A 32 -16.82 -15.40 -13.73
N PRO A 33 -17.72 -16.25 -13.19
CA PRO A 33 -17.32 -17.46 -12.47
C PRO A 33 -16.38 -18.39 -13.26
N ALA A 34 -16.38 -18.35 -14.58
CA ALA A 34 -15.48 -19.12 -15.44
C ALA A 34 -14.03 -18.59 -15.45
N ASP A 35 -13.82 -17.33 -15.07
CA ASP A 35 -12.50 -16.68 -15.03
C ASP A 35 -11.84 -16.76 -13.64
N ARG A 36 -12.58 -17.26 -12.64
CA ARG A 36 -12.11 -17.40 -11.25
C ARG A 36 -11.28 -18.65 -11.06
N VAL A 37 -10.31 -18.59 -10.15
CA VAL A 37 -9.46 -19.73 -9.79
C VAL A 37 -9.67 -20.12 -8.33
N SER A 38 -9.66 -21.42 -8.06
CA SER A 38 -9.76 -21.94 -6.70
C SER A 38 -8.40 -22.02 -6.03
N GLN A 39 -8.39 -21.90 -4.69
CA GLN A 39 -7.17 -22.10 -3.91
C GLN A 39 -6.58 -23.50 -4.08
N ASN A 40 -7.41 -24.52 -4.33
CA ASN A 40 -6.97 -25.88 -4.56
C ASN A 40 -6.22 -26.04 -5.88
N GLU A 41 -6.66 -25.39 -6.96
CA GLU A 41 -5.96 -25.40 -8.25
C GLU A 41 -4.54 -24.85 -8.11
N ILE A 42 -4.37 -23.74 -7.38
CA ILE A 42 -3.06 -23.15 -7.09
C ILE A 42 -2.21 -24.11 -6.23
N THR A 43 -2.76 -24.59 -5.11
CA THR A 43 -2.01 -25.38 -4.11
C THR A 43 -1.60 -26.76 -4.64
N GLN A 44 -2.39 -27.35 -5.54
CA GLN A 44 -2.09 -28.64 -6.17
C GLN A 44 -1.19 -28.50 -7.41
N GLY A 45 -0.76 -27.29 -7.75
CA GLY A 45 0.08 -27.01 -8.93
C GLY A 45 -0.62 -27.32 -10.25
N GLN A 46 -1.95 -27.13 -10.30
CA GLN A 46 -2.75 -27.34 -11.51
C GLN A 46 -2.64 -26.14 -12.47
N LEU A 47 -2.25 -24.98 -11.94
CA LEU A 47 -1.98 -23.75 -12.68
C LEU A 47 -0.49 -23.43 -12.62
N ASP A 48 0.06 -22.99 -13.76
CA ASP A 48 1.38 -22.38 -13.79
C ASP A 48 1.35 -20.91 -13.33
N LEU A 49 2.52 -20.30 -13.18
CA LEU A 49 2.61 -18.91 -12.71
C LEU A 49 1.88 -17.92 -13.64
N ASN A 50 1.87 -18.16 -14.94
CA ASN A 50 1.24 -17.24 -15.89
C ASN A 50 -0.27 -17.33 -15.80
N GLU A 51 -0.82 -18.55 -15.69
CA GLU A 51 -2.27 -18.77 -15.48
C GLU A 51 -2.74 -18.11 -14.18
N ILE A 52 -1.95 -18.21 -13.10
CA ILE A 52 -2.25 -17.54 -11.82
C ILE A 52 -2.19 -16.01 -11.98
N ARG A 53 -1.18 -15.48 -12.69
CA ARG A 53 -1.04 -14.04 -12.93
C ARG A 53 -2.18 -13.50 -13.79
N GLU A 54 -2.62 -14.26 -14.80
CA GLU A 54 -3.76 -13.89 -15.64
C GLU A 54 -5.04 -13.79 -14.80
N ALA A 55 -5.32 -14.77 -13.95
CA ALA A 55 -6.44 -14.70 -13.01
C ALA A 55 -6.34 -13.49 -12.07
N GLY A 56 -5.14 -13.20 -11.54
CA GLY A 56 -4.92 -12.03 -10.69
C GLY A 56 -5.11 -10.70 -11.41
N LEU A 57 -4.70 -10.62 -12.68
CA LEU A 57 -4.95 -9.46 -13.55
C LEU A 57 -6.44 -9.24 -13.81
N ILE A 58 -7.22 -10.32 -13.98
CA ILE A 58 -8.68 -10.23 -14.13
C ILE A 58 -9.28 -9.57 -12.89
N ILE A 59 -8.93 -10.03 -11.67
CA ILE A 59 -9.38 -9.38 -10.43
C ILE A 59 -8.95 -7.92 -10.35
N PHE A 60 -7.68 -7.62 -10.67
CA PHE A 60 -7.12 -6.27 -10.62
C PHE A 60 -7.84 -5.28 -11.55
N SER A 61 -8.35 -5.75 -12.69
CA SER A 61 -8.89 -4.91 -13.77
C SER A 61 -10.40 -4.97 -13.94
N THR A 62 -11.08 -5.92 -13.28
CA THR A 62 -12.53 -6.07 -13.33
C THR A 62 -13.22 -4.85 -12.72
N PRO A 63 -13.97 -4.06 -13.49
CA PRO A 63 -14.70 -2.91 -12.97
C PRO A 63 -15.94 -3.41 -12.22
N PHE A 64 -15.77 -3.77 -10.94
CA PHE A 64 -16.82 -4.37 -10.13
C PHE A 64 -18.10 -3.53 -10.14
N ASN A 65 -19.23 -4.20 -10.04
CA ASN A 65 -20.54 -3.58 -9.93
C ASN A 65 -21.38 -4.27 -8.86
N ARG A 66 -22.58 -3.74 -8.58
CA ARG A 66 -23.48 -4.24 -7.51
C ARG A 66 -23.87 -5.73 -7.58
N TYR A 67 -23.58 -6.41 -8.68
CA TYR A 67 -23.83 -7.85 -8.81
C TYR A 67 -22.62 -8.68 -8.35
N ASP A 68 -21.45 -8.07 -8.23
CA ASP A 68 -20.21 -8.68 -7.75
C ASP A 68 -20.05 -8.60 -6.22
N GLY A 69 -20.79 -7.72 -5.53
CA GLY A 69 -20.63 -7.39 -4.10
C GLY A 69 -20.34 -5.91 -3.80
N TYR A 70 -20.09 -5.17 -4.87
CA TYR A 70 -19.70 -3.77 -4.86
C TYR A 70 -20.59 -2.87 -3.99
N GLY A 71 -20.00 -2.32 -2.94
CA GLY A 71 -20.62 -1.28 -2.13
C GLY A 71 -20.25 -1.39 -0.65
N ASP A 72 -21.21 -1.08 0.20
CA ASP A 72 -21.06 -1.24 1.65
C ASP A 72 -22.40 -1.62 2.29
N GLY A 73 -23.22 -2.37 1.54
CA GLY A 73 -24.60 -2.69 1.85
C GLY A 73 -25.52 -1.50 2.19
N PRO A 74 -26.72 -1.77 2.74
CA PRO A 74 -27.62 -0.74 3.25
C PRO A 74 -27.13 -0.16 4.58
N HIS A 75 -27.25 1.15 4.76
CA HIS A 75 -26.85 1.82 5.99
C HIS A 75 -27.73 1.40 7.19
N ASP A 76 -27.11 0.82 8.21
CA ASP A 76 -27.67 0.45 9.50
C ASP A 76 -27.50 1.59 10.52
N PHE A 77 -28.59 2.35 10.72
CA PHE A 77 -28.64 3.46 11.67
C PHE A 77 -28.55 3.03 13.14
N THR A 78 -28.54 1.72 13.43
CA THR A 78 -28.40 1.19 14.79
C THR A 78 -26.94 0.90 15.16
N GLU A 79 -26.06 0.82 14.17
CA GLU A 79 -24.63 0.67 14.39
C GLU A 79 -24.00 2.04 14.68
N PRO A 80 -23.41 2.23 15.87
CA PRO A 80 -22.86 3.52 16.29
C PRO A 80 -21.57 3.90 15.55
N ASP A 81 -20.95 2.94 14.87
CA ASP A 81 -19.72 3.13 14.10
C ASP A 81 -20.02 2.99 12.59
N ASN A 82 -20.13 4.15 11.93
CA ASN A 82 -20.31 4.27 10.49
C ASN A 82 -18.98 4.35 9.73
N ASN A 83 -17.87 4.06 10.42
CA ASN A 83 -16.53 4.34 9.96
C ASN A 83 -15.65 3.08 9.81
N SER A 84 -16.20 1.89 10.05
CA SER A 84 -15.45 0.65 9.89
C SER A 84 -15.37 0.25 8.42
N PRO A 85 -14.17 0.03 7.85
CA PRO A 85 -14.02 -0.53 6.51
C PRO A 85 -14.37 -2.02 6.43
N THR A 86 -14.77 -2.66 7.54
CA THR A 86 -14.88 -4.12 7.65
C THR A 86 -16.30 -4.69 7.78
N GLY A 87 -17.35 -3.87 7.85
CA GLY A 87 -18.69 -4.35 8.21
C GLY A 87 -19.84 -3.83 7.37
N GLY A 88 -19.56 -3.22 6.21
CA GLY A 88 -20.55 -2.38 5.56
C GLY A 88 -20.77 -1.08 6.33
N ASN A 89 -21.84 -0.36 5.97
CA ASN A 89 -22.42 0.78 6.68
C ASN A 89 -21.81 2.18 6.44
N ARG A 90 -20.95 2.36 5.45
CA ARG A 90 -20.48 3.69 5.03
C ARG A 90 -21.56 4.46 4.27
N PRO A 91 -21.64 5.79 4.45
CA PRO A 91 -22.58 6.62 3.70
C PRO A 91 -22.32 6.59 2.19
N THR A 92 -23.32 6.28 1.37
CA THR A 92 -23.21 6.35 -0.09
C THR A 92 -23.67 7.71 -0.62
N LEU A 93 -23.22 8.08 -1.82
CA LEU A 93 -23.55 9.37 -2.43
C LEU A 93 -25.07 9.55 -2.54
N GLN A 94 -25.65 10.46 -1.76
CA GLN A 94 -27.10 10.70 -1.74
C GLN A 94 -27.96 9.44 -1.48
N GLY A 95 -27.39 8.41 -0.84
CA GLY A 95 -28.08 7.15 -0.54
C GLY A 95 -28.41 6.29 -1.76
N ASN A 96 -27.71 6.46 -2.88
CA ASN A 96 -27.97 5.72 -4.12
C ASN A 96 -27.12 4.43 -4.28
N GLY A 97 -26.34 4.05 -3.27
CA GLY A 97 -25.43 2.89 -3.35
C GLY A 97 -24.13 3.15 -4.11
N THR A 98 -23.88 4.40 -4.55
CA THR A 98 -22.68 4.79 -5.30
C THR A 98 -21.60 5.33 -4.36
N PHE A 99 -20.36 5.19 -4.83
CA PHE A 99 -19.14 5.77 -4.30
C PHE A 99 -19.28 7.18 -3.77
N LEU A 100 -18.75 7.36 -2.56
CA LEU A 100 -18.52 8.65 -1.95
C LEU A 100 -17.03 8.76 -1.63
N ARG A 101 -16.25 9.32 -2.55
CA ARG A 101 -14.77 9.33 -2.47
C ARG A 101 -14.15 9.85 -1.17
N VAL A 102 -14.92 10.59 -0.37
CA VAL A 102 -14.46 11.10 0.94
C VAL A 102 -14.53 10.05 2.06
N ASN A 103 -15.09 8.87 1.84
CA ASN A 103 -15.13 7.79 2.82
C ASN A 103 -14.38 6.52 2.40
N GLY A 104 -13.60 6.62 1.32
CA GLY A 104 -12.80 5.52 0.78
C GLY A 104 -13.44 4.71 -0.34
N LEU A 105 -14.75 4.79 -0.58
CA LEU A 105 -15.33 4.15 -1.75
C LEU A 105 -15.02 4.97 -3.00
N ASP A 106 -13.93 4.66 -3.69
CA ASP A 106 -13.28 5.58 -4.63
C ASP A 106 -13.16 5.06 -6.06
N ALA A 107 -13.14 3.74 -6.28
CA ALA A 107 -12.75 3.15 -7.57
C ALA A 107 -13.41 1.77 -7.80
N GLN A 108 -13.74 1.43 -9.04
CA GLN A 108 -14.35 0.14 -9.37
C GLN A 108 -13.34 -0.99 -9.50
N ASN A 109 -12.07 -0.64 -9.71
CA ASN A 109 -10.97 -1.57 -9.83
C ASN A 109 -9.65 -0.89 -9.44
N CYS A 110 -8.59 -1.68 -9.31
CA CYS A 110 -7.28 -1.15 -8.96
C CYS A 110 -6.70 -0.26 -10.08
N LEU A 111 -7.05 -0.53 -11.34
CA LEU A 111 -6.49 0.15 -12.50
C LEU A 111 -6.84 1.64 -12.56
N GLU A 112 -8.00 2.07 -12.06
CA GLU A 112 -8.38 3.49 -11.99
C GLU A 112 -7.35 4.35 -11.25
N CYS A 113 -6.68 3.79 -10.23
CA CYS A 113 -5.61 4.44 -9.48
C CYS A 113 -4.20 4.03 -9.92
N HIS A 114 -4.03 2.83 -10.48
CA HIS A 114 -2.72 2.24 -10.80
C HIS A 114 -2.41 2.17 -12.30
N THR A 115 -2.96 3.07 -13.11
CA THR A 115 -2.78 3.08 -14.58
C THR A 115 -1.62 3.94 -15.09
N ILE A 116 -1.16 4.93 -14.32
CA ILE A 116 -0.12 5.87 -14.79
C ILE A 116 1.27 5.40 -14.34
N VAL A 117 2.09 4.99 -15.31
CA VAL A 117 3.49 4.59 -15.10
C VAL A 117 4.37 5.82 -15.02
N SER A 118 4.17 6.80 -15.91
CA SER A 118 4.95 8.05 -15.88
C SER A 118 4.18 9.24 -16.44
N ASN A 119 4.10 10.31 -15.65
CA ASN A 119 3.62 11.62 -16.09
C ASN A 119 4.74 12.51 -16.66
N ARG A 120 5.98 12.01 -16.80
CA ARG A 120 7.09 12.77 -17.39
C ARG A 120 7.01 12.87 -18.91
N THR A 121 6.37 11.90 -19.56
CA THR A 121 6.15 11.92 -21.00
C THR A 121 4.86 12.65 -21.33
N VAL A 122 4.78 13.24 -22.52
CA VAL A 122 3.54 13.81 -23.06
C VAL A 122 3.28 13.17 -24.42
N PRO A 123 2.26 12.29 -24.55
CA PRO A 123 1.30 11.87 -23.52
C PRO A 123 1.96 11.05 -22.39
N ALA A 124 1.29 10.94 -21.24
CA ALA A 124 1.73 10.11 -20.12
C ALA A 124 1.88 8.64 -20.55
N THR A 125 2.85 7.93 -19.98
CA THR A 125 3.00 6.48 -20.14
C THR A 125 1.98 5.78 -19.25
N LEU A 126 1.13 4.97 -19.88
CA LEU A 126 0.13 4.14 -19.19
C LEU A 126 0.63 2.69 -19.06
N GLY A 127 0.13 1.97 -18.07
CA GLY A 127 0.45 0.57 -17.80
C GLY A 127 -0.37 0.04 -16.64
N ILE A 128 0.04 -1.11 -16.08
CA ILE A 128 -0.61 -1.75 -14.94
C ILE A 128 0.38 -1.81 -13.77
N GLY A 129 -0.01 -1.27 -12.62
CA GLY A 129 0.85 -1.18 -11.43
C GLY A 129 1.55 0.18 -11.22
N GLY A 130 1.14 1.21 -11.95
CA GLY A 130 1.62 2.58 -11.79
C GLY A 130 1.09 3.29 -10.53
N GLY A 131 1.47 4.56 -10.33
CA GLY A 131 1.11 5.38 -9.16
C GLY A 131 -0.07 6.34 -9.36
N GLY A 132 -0.68 6.35 -10.54
CA GLY A 132 -1.81 7.25 -10.84
C GLY A 132 -1.41 8.72 -10.91
N GLY A 133 -2.40 9.60 -10.91
CA GLY A 133 -2.19 11.06 -10.88
C GLY A 133 -2.77 11.67 -9.62
N PHE A 134 -2.56 12.97 -9.36
CA PHE A 134 -3.18 13.61 -8.19
C PHE A 134 -4.71 13.51 -8.19
N GLY A 135 -5.31 13.49 -9.39
CA GLY A 135 -6.76 13.30 -9.57
C GLY A 135 -7.29 11.95 -9.07
N THR A 136 -6.43 10.99 -8.69
CA THR A 136 -6.77 9.68 -8.13
C THR A 136 -6.42 9.56 -6.64
N SER A 137 -5.99 10.65 -5.97
CA SER A 137 -5.72 10.64 -4.52
C SER A 137 -6.99 10.44 -3.68
N VAL A 138 -6.94 9.55 -2.72
CA VAL A 138 -8.09 9.21 -1.86
C VAL A 138 -8.17 10.18 -0.69
N LEU A 139 -9.40 10.59 -0.34
CA LEU A 139 -9.68 11.39 0.85
C LEU A 139 -10.30 10.46 1.87
N PHE A 140 -9.52 10.05 2.86
CA PHE A 140 -10.00 9.15 3.89
C PHE A 140 -10.58 9.93 5.06
N ARG A 141 -11.89 9.73 5.28
CA ARG A 141 -12.61 10.03 6.53
C ARG A 141 -12.42 11.46 7.09
N PRO A 142 -12.48 12.52 6.27
CA PRO A 142 -12.58 13.86 6.83
C PRO A 142 -13.88 14.02 7.62
N THR A 143 -13.80 14.68 8.76
CA THR A 143 -14.99 15.12 9.51
C THR A 143 -15.37 16.58 9.22
N ASN A 144 -14.43 17.34 8.64
CA ASN A 144 -14.56 18.72 8.24
C ASN A 144 -13.70 19.01 7.00
N ILE A 145 -14.30 19.68 6.01
CA ILE A 145 -13.57 20.21 4.85
C ILE A 145 -14.01 21.66 4.64
N ASP A 146 -13.13 22.62 4.95
CA ASP A 146 -13.41 24.04 4.76
C ASP A 146 -13.10 24.49 3.32
N VAL A 147 -13.86 23.98 2.35
CA VAL A 147 -13.64 24.29 0.93
C VAL A 147 -13.97 25.75 0.58
N ILE A 148 -14.85 26.38 1.36
CA ILE A 148 -15.31 27.75 1.10
C ILE A 148 -14.51 28.80 1.87
N ASP A 149 -13.46 28.39 2.60
CA ASP A 149 -12.60 29.27 3.38
C ASP A 149 -13.45 30.14 4.34
N GLN A 150 -14.19 29.47 5.24
CA GLN A 150 -15.11 30.14 6.19
C GLN A 150 -14.37 31.09 7.14
N ASN A 151 -13.09 30.79 7.40
CA ASN A 151 -12.23 31.59 8.27
C ASN A 151 -11.54 32.77 7.51
N PHE A 152 -11.63 32.81 6.17
CA PHE A 152 -11.05 33.82 5.29
C PHE A 152 -9.52 33.95 5.42
N ASP A 153 -8.83 32.85 5.66
CA ASP A 153 -7.36 32.82 5.74
C ASP A 153 -6.69 32.40 4.42
N GLY A 154 -7.48 32.02 3.42
CA GLY A 154 -7.01 31.56 2.12
C GLY A 154 -6.57 30.10 2.08
N VAL A 155 -6.90 29.32 3.12
CA VAL A 155 -6.53 27.90 3.27
C VAL A 155 -7.80 27.06 3.35
N ALA A 156 -7.85 26.00 2.55
CA ALA A 156 -8.87 24.97 2.72
C ALA A 156 -8.42 24.00 3.83
N GLU A 157 -9.10 24.01 4.98
CA GLU A 157 -8.82 23.05 6.05
C GLU A 157 -9.39 21.66 5.73
N PHE A 158 -8.66 20.62 6.10
CA PHE A 158 -9.02 19.22 5.92
C PHE A 158 -8.48 18.40 7.10
N ASP A 159 -9.37 17.69 7.79
CA ASP A 159 -9.07 16.78 8.91
C ASP A 159 -9.21 15.32 8.47
N GLY A 160 -8.49 14.97 7.42
CA GLY A 160 -8.55 13.65 6.79
C GLY A 160 -7.14 13.12 6.51
N ARG A 161 -7.06 11.91 5.95
CA ARG A 161 -5.85 11.53 5.20
C ARG A 161 -6.08 11.77 3.73
N LEU A 162 -5.20 12.53 3.10
CA LEU A 162 -5.11 12.63 1.66
C LEU A 162 -4.00 11.68 1.22
N ILE A 163 -4.33 10.70 0.38
CA ILE A 163 -3.44 9.58 0.06
C ILE A 163 -3.30 9.49 -1.46
N ASN A 164 -2.14 9.84 -2.01
CA ASN A 164 -1.86 9.55 -3.41
C ASN A 164 -1.62 8.04 -3.61
N PRO A 165 -2.01 7.43 -4.75
CA PRO A 165 -1.69 6.03 -5.00
C PRO A 165 -0.17 5.85 -5.13
N VAL A 166 0.31 4.69 -4.71
CA VAL A 166 1.71 4.28 -4.89
C VAL A 166 1.81 3.32 -6.06
N PHE A 167 2.94 3.30 -6.77
CA PHE A 167 3.18 2.24 -7.73
C PHE A 167 3.44 0.89 -7.01
N LEU A 168 3.23 -0.19 -7.74
CA LEU A 168 3.22 -1.57 -7.24
C LEU A 168 4.43 -2.39 -7.71
N PHE A 169 5.19 -1.89 -8.68
CA PHE A 169 6.39 -2.53 -9.23
C PHE A 169 7.39 -2.96 -8.14
N GLY A 170 7.89 -4.19 -8.26
CA GLY A 170 8.88 -4.76 -7.34
C GLY A 170 8.33 -5.19 -5.97
N ALA A 171 7.01 -5.22 -5.76
CA ALA A 171 6.38 -5.59 -4.49
C ALA A 171 6.87 -6.92 -3.90
N GLY A 172 7.12 -7.94 -4.71
CA GLY A 172 7.58 -9.23 -4.20
C GLY A 172 8.96 -9.18 -3.53
N GLY A 173 9.89 -8.39 -4.06
CA GLY A 173 11.20 -8.18 -3.44
C GLY A 173 11.10 -7.41 -2.13
N ILE A 174 10.24 -6.39 -2.09
CA ILE A 174 9.95 -5.61 -0.87
C ILE A 174 9.38 -6.52 0.22
N GLU A 175 8.37 -7.33 -0.11
CA GLU A 175 7.74 -8.24 0.82
C GLU A 175 8.74 -9.25 1.38
N LEU A 176 9.58 -9.82 0.51
CA LEU A 176 10.58 -10.78 0.92
C LEU A 176 11.59 -10.18 1.91
N VAL A 177 12.02 -8.94 1.68
CA VAL A 177 12.90 -8.21 2.62
C VAL A 177 12.21 -8.02 3.96
N GLY A 178 10.96 -7.53 3.98
CA GLY A 178 10.19 -7.32 5.22
C GLY A 178 9.96 -8.62 6.01
N ARG A 179 9.70 -9.73 5.32
CA ARG A 179 9.56 -11.06 5.92
C ARG A 179 10.85 -11.58 6.54
N GLU A 180 11.99 -11.44 5.85
CA GLU A 180 13.28 -11.82 6.42
C GLU A 180 13.65 -10.96 7.64
N MET A 181 13.43 -9.64 7.57
CA MET A 181 13.66 -8.75 8.71
C MET A 181 12.80 -9.14 9.91
N THR A 182 11.51 -9.44 9.68
CA THR A 182 10.60 -9.93 10.72
C THR A 182 11.11 -11.23 11.34
N HIS A 183 11.52 -12.20 10.52
CA HIS A 183 12.06 -13.47 11.01
C HIS A 183 13.32 -13.29 11.88
N GLU A 184 14.24 -12.43 11.45
CA GLU A 184 15.45 -12.08 12.20
C GLU A 184 15.09 -11.42 13.55
N LEU A 185 14.13 -10.48 13.56
CA LEU A 185 13.65 -9.81 14.78
C LEU A 185 12.94 -10.76 15.74
N GLN A 186 12.11 -11.70 15.26
CA GLN A 186 11.50 -12.72 16.11
C GLN A 186 12.55 -13.66 16.71
N THR A 187 13.64 -13.93 15.99
CA THR A 187 14.77 -14.69 16.53
C THR A 187 15.45 -13.95 17.69
N LEU A 188 15.62 -12.62 17.55
CA LEU A 188 16.16 -11.77 18.62
C LEU A 188 15.21 -11.69 19.83
N LYS A 189 13.90 -11.63 19.60
CA LYS A 189 12.86 -11.73 20.65
C LYS A 189 12.98 -13.03 21.43
N GLN A 190 13.07 -14.16 20.74
CA GLN A 190 13.23 -15.45 21.41
C GLN A 190 14.55 -15.52 22.18
N TYR A 191 15.65 -15.00 21.62
CA TYR A 191 16.92 -14.91 22.33
C TYR A 191 16.83 -14.07 23.61
N ALA A 192 16.11 -12.95 23.59
CA ALA A 192 15.88 -12.13 24.78
C ALA A 192 15.11 -12.90 25.86
N LEU A 193 14.03 -13.60 25.47
CA LEU A 193 13.22 -14.44 26.38
C LEU A 193 14.03 -15.59 26.99
N ASP A 194 14.92 -16.19 26.22
CA ASP A 194 15.80 -17.28 26.67
C ASP A 194 16.97 -16.79 27.55
N ASN A 195 17.27 -15.47 27.53
CA ASN A 195 18.35 -14.86 28.29
C ASN A 195 17.87 -13.63 29.12
N PRO A 196 16.98 -13.81 30.11
CA PRO A 196 16.45 -12.71 30.91
C PRO A 196 17.50 -11.79 31.52
N GLY A 197 17.20 -10.48 31.55
CA GLY A 197 18.10 -9.43 32.05
C GLY A 197 19.15 -8.96 31.05
N THR A 198 19.19 -9.54 29.85
CA THR A 198 20.07 -9.13 28.75
C THR A 198 19.37 -8.10 27.88
N ILE A 199 20.00 -6.95 27.65
CA ILE A 199 19.55 -6.00 26.61
C ILE A 199 19.97 -6.58 25.26
N VAL A 200 19.00 -6.73 24.36
CA VAL A 200 19.19 -7.24 23.01
C VAL A 200 18.89 -6.11 22.03
N ASP A 201 19.89 -5.72 21.25
CA ASP A 201 19.72 -4.74 20.17
C ASP A 201 18.93 -5.38 19.03
N LEU A 202 17.95 -4.65 18.51
CA LEU A 202 17.13 -5.04 17.38
C LEU A 202 17.76 -4.50 16.09
N GLU A 203 18.67 -5.26 15.51
CA GLU A 203 19.28 -4.92 14.21
C GLU A 203 19.05 -6.04 13.21
N THR A 204 18.51 -5.69 12.04
CA THR A 204 18.34 -6.61 10.91
C THR A 204 18.63 -5.89 9.62
N LYS A 205 19.34 -6.56 8.71
CA LYS A 205 19.80 -5.99 7.43
C LYS A 205 20.46 -4.61 7.56
N SER A 206 21.15 -4.36 8.68
CA SER A 206 21.77 -3.08 9.05
C SER A 206 20.79 -1.90 9.23
N VAL A 207 19.56 -2.21 9.64
CA VAL A 207 18.55 -1.25 10.10
C VAL A 207 18.33 -1.51 11.59
N ASN A 208 18.41 -0.46 12.40
CA ASN A 208 18.24 -0.53 13.84
C ASN A 208 16.80 -0.16 14.22
N PHE A 209 16.13 -1.03 14.99
CA PHE A 209 14.77 -0.90 15.52
C PHE A 209 14.76 -0.74 17.04
N GLY A 210 15.88 -0.27 17.61
CA GLY A 210 16.06 -0.04 19.03
C GLY A 210 16.51 -1.29 19.80
N SER A 211 15.91 -1.55 20.96
CA SER A 211 16.30 -2.68 21.82
C SER A 211 15.15 -3.24 22.65
N ILE A 212 15.32 -4.47 23.12
CA ILE A 212 14.37 -5.17 24.01
C ILE A 212 15.10 -5.80 25.18
N ILE A 213 14.37 -6.07 26.26
CA ILE A 213 14.87 -6.83 27.42
C ILE A 213 13.73 -7.68 27.99
N ALA A 214 14.00 -8.96 28.26
CA ALA A 214 13.04 -9.83 28.94
C ALA A 214 13.36 -9.95 30.45
N ASP A 215 12.33 -10.12 31.26
CA ASP A 215 12.47 -10.43 32.69
C ASP A 215 12.44 -11.95 32.96
N ASN A 216 12.74 -12.35 34.21
CA ASN A 216 12.74 -13.76 34.61
C ASN A 216 11.34 -14.41 34.63
N ASN A 217 10.28 -13.64 34.40
CA ASN A 217 8.90 -14.12 34.34
C ASN A 217 8.40 -14.30 32.90
N GLY A 218 9.25 -14.02 31.89
CA GLY A 218 8.89 -14.08 30.48
C GLY A 218 8.18 -12.83 29.96
N ASN A 219 8.18 -11.72 30.71
CA ASN A 219 7.67 -10.44 30.21
C ASN A 219 8.73 -9.76 29.36
N LEU A 220 8.33 -9.24 28.20
CA LEU A 220 9.19 -8.49 27.30
C LEU A 220 8.94 -6.98 27.45
N ASP A 221 9.99 -6.21 27.73
CA ASP A 221 9.96 -4.75 27.66
C ASP A 221 10.36 -4.30 26.26
N THR A 222 9.42 -3.64 25.60
CA THR A 222 9.51 -3.11 24.23
C THR A 222 9.47 -1.58 24.19
N THR A 223 9.70 -0.91 25.31
CA THR A 223 9.64 0.56 25.41
C THR A 223 10.66 1.26 24.51
N ASN A 224 11.80 0.61 24.24
CA ASN A 224 12.84 1.12 23.36
C ASN A 224 12.74 0.57 21.93
N VAL A 225 11.61 -0.01 21.51
CA VAL A 225 11.37 -0.40 20.12
C VAL A 225 11.05 0.86 19.31
N GLU A 226 11.67 0.98 18.13
CA GLU A 226 11.54 2.15 17.28
C GLU A 226 11.08 1.78 15.88
N GLY A 227 10.16 2.56 15.32
CA GLY A 227 9.80 2.52 13.90
C GLY A 227 9.01 1.27 13.43
N ILE A 228 8.69 0.35 14.34
CA ILE A 228 7.79 -0.80 14.17
C ILE A 228 6.94 -1.00 15.42
N GLU A 229 5.92 -1.84 15.33
CA GLU A 229 5.06 -2.18 16.48
C GLU A 229 5.79 -3.11 17.47
N HIS A 230 5.26 -3.22 18.69
CA HIS A 230 5.82 -4.07 19.76
C HIS A 230 5.82 -5.57 19.46
N ASP A 231 5.10 -6.00 18.42
CA ASP A 231 5.14 -7.38 17.92
C ASP A 231 6.42 -7.68 17.11
N LEU A 232 7.22 -6.66 16.80
CA LEU A 232 8.47 -6.74 16.04
C LEU A 232 8.29 -7.27 14.61
N VAL A 233 7.16 -6.94 13.99
CA VAL A 233 6.88 -7.22 12.57
C VAL A 233 7.18 -6.00 11.72
N VAL A 234 7.99 -6.19 10.68
CA VAL A 234 8.24 -5.17 9.65
C VAL A 234 7.10 -5.18 8.65
N ARG A 235 6.43 -4.04 8.49
CA ARG A 235 5.21 -3.90 7.67
C ARG A 235 5.47 -2.98 6.48
N PRO A 236 5.94 -3.48 5.33
CA PRO A 236 6.40 -2.60 4.25
C PRO A 236 5.29 -1.99 3.40
N PHE A 237 4.02 -2.33 3.64
CA PHE A 237 2.90 -1.90 2.82
C PHE A 237 1.96 -0.97 3.59
N GLY A 238 1.53 0.08 2.88
CA GLY A 238 0.91 1.26 3.47
C GLY A 238 1.97 2.29 3.93
N ARG A 239 1.55 3.55 4.04
CA ARG A 239 2.48 4.67 4.36
C ARG A 239 2.82 4.74 5.84
N LYS A 240 2.02 4.07 6.68
CA LYS A 240 2.12 4.08 8.14
C LYS A 240 2.50 2.70 8.69
N GLY A 241 2.90 1.79 7.81
CA GLY A 241 3.33 0.44 8.18
C GLY A 241 2.20 -0.40 8.73
N GLU A 242 1.13 -0.51 7.95
CA GLU A 242 -0.09 -1.19 8.35
C GLU A 242 -0.08 -2.68 8.00
N ASN A 243 0.54 -3.07 6.88
CA ASN A 243 0.43 -4.42 6.32
C ASN A 243 1.81 -5.07 6.12
N ALA A 244 1.94 -6.33 6.58
CA ALA A 244 3.16 -7.13 6.47
C ALA A 244 3.31 -7.80 5.09
N SER A 245 2.19 -7.97 4.37
CA SER A 245 2.15 -8.57 3.04
C SER A 245 1.25 -7.81 2.08
N VAL A 246 1.44 -8.03 0.77
CA VAL A 246 0.51 -7.55 -0.25
C VAL A 246 -0.86 -8.17 -0.04
N ARG A 247 -0.96 -9.44 0.37
CA ARG A 247 -2.26 -10.08 0.63
C ARG A 247 -3.06 -9.35 1.71
N GLU A 248 -2.43 -9.00 2.83
CA GLU A 248 -3.08 -8.20 3.90
C GLU A 248 -3.55 -6.83 3.39
N PHE A 249 -2.71 -6.19 2.56
CA PHE A 249 -3.07 -4.93 1.92
C PHE A 249 -4.26 -5.11 0.96
N ASP A 250 -4.26 -6.16 0.13
CA ASP A 250 -5.30 -6.45 -0.86
C ASP A 250 -6.67 -6.67 -0.19
N VAL A 251 -6.73 -7.41 0.92
CA VAL A 251 -7.96 -7.58 1.72
C VAL A 251 -8.52 -6.23 2.12
N SER A 252 -7.67 -5.38 2.70
CA SER A 252 -8.06 -4.05 3.17
C SER A 252 -8.44 -3.13 2.01
N ALA A 253 -7.68 -3.15 0.93
CA ALA A 253 -7.87 -2.29 -0.23
C ALA A 253 -9.14 -2.66 -1.01
N LEU A 254 -9.45 -3.94 -1.20
CA LEU A 254 -10.68 -4.41 -1.84
C LEU A 254 -11.91 -3.93 -1.07
N ALA A 255 -11.94 -4.14 0.25
CA ALA A 255 -13.06 -3.73 1.08
C ALA A 255 -13.17 -2.20 1.16
N PHE A 256 -12.05 -1.53 1.37
CA PHE A 256 -12.03 -0.09 1.54
C PHE A 256 -12.28 0.67 0.23
N HIS A 257 -11.54 0.40 -0.83
CA HIS A 257 -11.57 1.19 -2.05
C HIS A 257 -12.67 0.82 -3.03
N MET A 258 -12.99 -0.48 -3.11
CA MET A 258 -13.94 -1.01 -4.10
C MET A 258 -15.25 -1.48 -3.46
N GLY A 259 -15.28 -1.65 -2.13
CA GLY A 259 -16.43 -2.22 -1.45
C GLY A 259 -16.59 -3.71 -1.73
N MET A 260 -15.47 -4.43 -1.84
CA MET A 260 -15.42 -5.86 -2.16
C MET A 260 -14.86 -6.68 -1.00
N GLN A 261 -15.55 -7.73 -0.56
CA GLN A 261 -15.20 -8.51 0.61
C GLN A 261 -14.44 -9.81 0.27
N ALA A 262 -13.20 -9.90 0.77
CA ALA A 262 -12.43 -11.14 0.78
C ALA A 262 -13.03 -12.17 1.75
N SER A 263 -13.52 -13.27 1.21
CA SER A 263 -14.13 -14.38 1.98
C SER A 263 -13.26 -14.88 3.15
N GLU A 264 -11.92 -14.79 3.07
CA GLU A 264 -11.05 -15.22 4.16
C GLU A 264 -11.13 -14.38 5.44
N GLU A 265 -11.47 -13.09 5.32
CA GLU A 265 -11.55 -12.15 6.45
C GLU A 265 -13.01 -11.91 6.85
N PHE A 266 -13.92 -11.91 5.88
CA PHE A 266 -15.32 -11.52 6.08
C PHE A 266 -16.28 -12.70 6.32
N GLY A 267 -15.86 -13.68 7.14
CA GLY A 267 -16.75 -14.74 7.64
C GLY A 267 -16.96 -15.95 6.70
N GLY A 268 -16.21 -16.05 5.60
CA GLY A 268 -16.23 -17.19 4.68
C GLY A 268 -17.11 -16.98 3.44
N GLU A 269 -17.04 -17.95 2.52
CA GLU A 269 -17.71 -17.88 1.20
C GLU A 269 -19.26 -17.83 1.27
N THR A 270 -19.86 -18.10 2.42
CA THR A 270 -21.32 -18.05 2.61
C THR A 270 -21.79 -16.85 3.42
N ALA A 271 -20.85 -16.01 3.87
CA ALA A 271 -21.15 -14.81 4.63
C ALA A 271 -21.40 -13.63 3.68
N ASP A 272 -22.36 -12.80 4.06
CA ASP A 272 -22.72 -11.52 3.47
C ASP A 272 -22.55 -10.50 4.60
N ALA A 273 -21.32 -10.02 4.81
CA ALA A 273 -20.97 -9.30 6.03
C ALA A 273 -21.48 -7.86 6.03
N ASP A 274 -21.57 -7.23 4.85
CA ASP A 274 -22.16 -5.88 4.69
C ASP A 274 -23.67 -5.89 4.38
N LYS A 275 -24.26 -7.07 4.12
CA LYS A 275 -25.71 -7.26 3.86
C LYS A 275 -26.16 -6.65 2.54
N ASP A 276 -25.29 -6.62 1.54
CA ASP A 276 -25.63 -6.16 0.19
C ASP A 276 -26.39 -7.21 -0.64
N GLY A 277 -26.42 -8.47 -0.15
CA GLY A 277 -27.11 -9.60 -0.76
C GLY A 277 -26.22 -10.47 -1.64
N VAL A 278 -24.91 -10.20 -1.69
CA VAL A 278 -23.90 -10.98 -2.40
C VAL A 278 -23.03 -11.73 -1.39
N VAL A 279 -22.58 -12.93 -1.78
CA VAL A 279 -21.66 -13.75 -0.98
C VAL A 279 -20.51 -14.17 -1.87
N ASN A 280 -19.36 -14.49 -1.26
CA ASN A 280 -18.16 -14.94 -1.98
C ASN A 280 -17.72 -13.97 -3.09
N GLU A 281 -17.73 -12.68 -2.78
CA GLU A 281 -17.37 -11.60 -3.69
C GLU A 281 -15.94 -11.79 -4.21
N ILE A 282 -14.98 -11.98 -3.28
CA ILE A 282 -13.60 -12.37 -3.58
C ILE A 282 -13.28 -13.67 -2.84
N SER A 283 -12.99 -14.74 -3.59
CA SER A 283 -12.66 -16.05 -3.00
C SER A 283 -11.21 -16.07 -2.52
N VAL A 284 -10.88 -17.07 -1.70
CA VAL A 284 -9.50 -17.30 -1.24
C VAL A 284 -8.53 -17.46 -2.42
N GLY A 285 -8.96 -18.14 -3.48
CA GLY A 285 -8.16 -18.35 -4.69
C GLY A 285 -7.97 -17.08 -5.52
N ASP A 286 -9.03 -16.29 -5.69
CA ASP A 286 -8.97 -15.00 -6.38
C ASP A 286 -7.97 -14.05 -5.69
N LEU A 287 -8.02 -13.99 -4.36
CA LEU A 287 -7.11 -13.16 -3.58
C LEU A 287 -5.66 -13.66 -3.64
N SER A 288 -5.45 -14.97 -3.68
CA SER A 288 -4.12 -15.55 -3.91
C SER A 288 -3.58 -15.16 -5.29
N ALA A 289 -4.42 -15.25 -6.33
CA ALA A 289 -4.06 -14.84 -7.68
C ALA A 289 -3.72 -13.35 -7.77
N LEU A 290 -4.54 -12.47 -7.15
CA LEU A 290 -4.31 -11.03 -7.09
C LEU A 290 -2.97 -10.70 -6.40
N SER A 291 -2.72 -11.28 -5.23
CA SER A 291 -1.49 -11.04 -4.48
C SER A 291 -0.25 -11.54 -5.23
N ILE A 292 -0.33 -12.71 -5.88
CA ILE A 292 0.74 -13.25 -6.73
C ILE A 292 0.96 -12.35 -7.94
N PHE A 293 -0.11 -11.87 -8.58
CA PHE A 293 -0.01 -10.92 -9.71
C PHE A 293 0.75 -9.65 -9.31
N ILE A 294 0.34 -8.98 -8.22
CA ILE A 294 0.95 -7.73 -7.75
C ILE A 294 2.42 -7.95 -7.35
N THR A 295 2.71 -8.98 -6.57
CA THR A 295 4.09 -9.28 -6.11
C THR A 295 5.02 -9.72 -7.23
N THR A 296 4.48 -10.12 -8.38
CA THR A 296 5.24 -10.51 -9.56
C THR A 296 5.28 -9.45 -10.66
N LEU A 297 4.85 -8.21 -10.39
CA LEU A 297 5.11 -7.10 -11.31
C LEU A 297 6.62 -6.83 -11.41
N GLU A 298 7.09 -6.47 -12.61
CA GLU A 298 8.50 -6.16 -12.88
C GLU A 298 9.05 -5.13 -11.88
N ARG A 299 10.33 -5.25 -11.50
CA ARG A 299 10.98 -4.29 -10.60
C ARG A 299 11.35 -2.97 -11.32
N PRO A 300 11.33 -1.83 -10.63
CA PRO A 300 11.94 -0.60 -11.13
C PRO A 300 13.44 -0.75 -11.43
N PHE A 301 14.01 0.20 -12.18
CA PHE A 301 15.43 0.21 -12.56
C PHE A 301 16.13 1.54 -12.29
N ASP A 302 17.47 1.49 -12.17
CA ASP A 302 18.36 2.64 -12.05
C ASP A 302 19.18 2.80 -13.34
N ILE A 303 19.15 3.98 -13.97
CA ILE A 303 20.06 4.35 -15.05
C ILE A 303 21.47 4.59 -14.46
N ASN A 304 22.21 3.51 -14.26
CA ASN A 304 23.52 3.51 -13.58
C ASN A 304 24.70 3.86 -14.53
N ASP A 305 24.68 5.07 -15.09
CA ASP A 305 25.78 5.60 -15.90
C ASP A 305 26.76 6.48 -15.09
N LYS A 306 27.76 7.05 -15.76
CA LYS A 306 28.78 7.89 -15.10
C LYS A 306 28.22 9.23 -14.62
N GLU A 307 27.20 9.77 -15.27
CA GLU A 307 26.64 11.10 -15.00
C GLU A 307 25.85 11.11 -13.68
N HIS A 308 25.21 10.00 -13.33
CA HIS A 308 24.40 9.87 -12.13
C HIS A 308 25.17 9.43 -10.87
N ARG A 309 26.38 8.88 -11.02
CA ARG A 309 27.19 8.34 -9.89
C ARG A 309 27.59 9.39 -8.86
N ASP A 310 27.97 10.58 -9.31
CA ASP A 310 28.36 11.66 -8.41
C ASP A 310 27.17 12.11 -7.56
N GLY A 311 25.97 12.13 -8.15
CA GLY A 311 24.71 12.39 -7.46
C GLY A 311 24.38 11.34 -6.42
N ARG A 312 24.47 10.05 -6.77
CA ARG A 312 24.26 8.92 -5.84
C ARG A 312 25.23 8.96 -4.65
N ARG A 313 26.48 9.33 -4.90
CA ARG A 313 27.47 9.52 -3.83
C ARG A 313 27.10 10.71 -2.95
N LEU A 314 26.82 11.88 -3.53
CA LEU A 314 26.43 13.07 -2.77
C LEU A 314 25.16 12.81 -1.92
N PHE A 315 24.17 12.10 -2.47
CA PHE A 315 22.97 11.67 -1.76
C PHE A 315 23.30 10.91 -0.47
N SER A 316 24.30 10.02 -0.53
CA SER A 316 24.78 9.29 0.65
C SER A 316 25.59 10.21 1.58
N ASP A 317 26.50 11.01 1.03
CA ASP A 317 27.41 11.88 1.78
C ASP A 317 26.65 12.96 2.60
N ILE A 318 25.45 13.36 2.18
CA ILE A 318 24.62 14.34 2.90
C ILE A 318 23.63 13.73 3.91
N GLY A 319 23.58 12.39 4.02
CA GLY A 319 22.74 11.67 4.98
C GLY A 319 21.37 11.23 4.46
N CYS A 320 21.03 11.42 3.18
CA CYS A 320 19.74 10.93 2.66
C CYS A 320 19.66 9.39 2.71
N ALA A 321 20.80 8.72 2.51
CA ALA A 321 20.89 7.26 2.51
C ALA A 321 20.80 6.63 3.91
N ASP A 322 20.70 7.41 4.99
CA ASP A 322 20.54 6.88 6.35
C ASP A 322 19.18 6.18 6.50
N CYS A 323 18.12 6.77 5.96
CA CYS A 323 16.79 6.15 5.83
C CYS A 323 16.57 5.56 4.43
N HIS A 324 16.89 6.30 3.36
CA HIS A 324 16.71 5.85 1.97
C HIS A 324 17.83 4.92 1.50
N ARG A 325 17.96 3.78 2.19
CA ARG A 325 19.07 2.85 2.03
C ARG A 325 19.07 2.24 0.62
N PRO A 326 20.15 2.40 -0.18
CA PRO A 326 20.12 2.10 -1.61
C PRO A 326 19.67 0.71 -1.99
N SER A 327 20.05 -0.29 -1.21
CA SER A 327 19.70 -1.68 -1.50
C SER A 327 19.69 -2.54 -0.25
N MET A 328 18.78 -3.51 -0.25
CA MET A 328 18.77 -4.63 0.69
C MET A 328 19.13 -5.92 -0.02
N VAL A 329 19.74 -6.86 0.69
CA VAL A 329 20.07 -8.19 0.18
C VAL A 329 19.29 -9.22 0.98
N THR A 330 18.61 -10.10 0.26
CA THR A 330 17.90 -11.22 0.87
C THR A 330 18.82 -12.45 0.96
N GLU A 331 18.45 -13.39 1.83
CA GLU A 331 19.10 -14.69 1.93
C GLU A 331 18.53 -15.68 0.91
N ARG A 332 17.23 -15.58 0.60
CA ARG A 332 16.55 -16.40 -0.39
C ARG A 332 16.10 -15.59 -1.60
N LYS A 333 15.88 -16.30 -2.70
CA LYS A 333 15.36 -15.73 -3.96
C LYS A 333 13.90 -16.07 -4.22
N THR A 334 13.31 -16.97 -3.42
CA THR A 334 11.90 -17.35 -3.54
C THR A 334 11.05 -16.58 -2.53
N LEU A 335 9.92 -16.04 -2.99
CA LEU A 335 8.88 -15.49 -2.12
C LEU A 335 7.86 -16.59 -1.81
N PRO A 336 7.72 -17.01 -0.55
CA PRO A 336 6.67 -17.93 -0.14
C PRO A 336 5.35 -17.23 0.13
N TYR A 337 4.25 -17.78 -0.37
CA TYR A 337 2.89 -17.29 -0.14
C TYR A 337 2.20 -18.13 0.93
N LYS A 338 1.51 -17.45 1.85
CA LYS A 338 0.67 -18.05 2.90
C LYS A 338 -0.73 -17.43 2.82
N LEU A 339 -1.74 -18.16 3.29
CA LEU A 339 -3.13 -17.68 3.27
C LEU A 339 -3.36 -16.75 4.45
N THR A 340 -3.46 -17.34 5.64
CA THR A 340 -3.67 -16.64 6.90
C THR A 340 -2.62 -17.12 7.91
N GLY A 341 -2.56 -16.49 9.07
CA GLY A 341 -1.64 -16.87 10.15
C GLY A 341 -0.84 -15.69 10.66
N SER A 342 -0.02 -15.92 11.69
CA SER A 342 0.73 -14.85 12.33
C SER A 342 1.75 -14.22 11.36
N PRO A 343 1.83 -12.88 11.28
CA PRO A 343 2.93 -12.22 10.58
C PRO A 343 4.27 -12.41 11.29
N GLU A 344 4.28 -12.81 12.58
CA GLU A 344 5.51 -13.16 13.31
C GLU A 344 6.18 -14.44 12.75
N THR A 345 5.45 -15.32 12.06
CA THR A 345 6.01 -16.52 11.41
C THR A 345 5.88 -16.44 9.88
N PRO A 346 6.67 -15.58 9.23
CA PRO A 346 6.48 -15.23 7.81
C PRO A 346 6.84 -16.33 6.82
N PHE A 347 7.44 -17.43 7.28
CA PHE A 347 7.92 -18.55 6.46
C PHE A 347 7.27 -19.90 6.82
N GLU A 348 6.24 -19.89 7.66
CA GLU A 348 5.43 -21.07 7.97
C GLU A 348 4.19 -21.15 7.06
N GLU A 349 3.59 -22.33 6.94
CA GLU A 349 2.30 -22.55 6.26
C GLU A 349 2.26 -22.05 4.81
N THR A 350 3.38 -22.19 4.11
CA THR A 350 3.52 -21.81 2.70
C THR A 350 2.74 -22.75 1.79
N PHE A 351 1.85 -22.21 0.95
CA PHE A 351 1.08 -22.97 -0.04
C PHE A 351 1.66 -22.88 -1.46
N TYR A 352 2.45 -21.84 -1.75
CA TYR A 352 3.04 -21.59 -3.07
C TYR A 352 4.33 -20.79 -2.93
N GLU A 353 5.25 -20.89 -3.89
CA GLU A 353 6.48 -20.08 -3.92
C GLU A 353 6.82 -19.61 -5.33
N VAL A 354 7.33 -18.38 -5.46
CA VAL A 354 7.80 -17.83 -6.75
C VAL A 354 9.27 -17.44 -6.66
N ASP A 355 10.08 -17.87 -7.63
CA ASP A 355 11.49 -17.46 -7.77
C ASP A 355 11.58 -16.06 -8.39
N LEU A 356 11.85 -15.06 -7.55
CA LEU A 356 11.93 -13.64 -7.93
C LEU A 356 13.15 -13.30 -8.79
N SER A 357 14.07 -14.24 -9.01
CA SER A 357 15.21 -14.01 -9.91
C SER A 357 14.90 -14.29 -11.38
N LYS A 358 13.71 -14.83 -11.67
CA LYS A 358 13.28 -15.23 -13.02
C LYS A 358 12.26 -14.24 -13.57
N HIS A 359 11.87 -14.44 -14.84
CA HIS A 359 10.71 -13.77 -15.41
C HIS A 359 9.49 -13.97 -14.50
N PRO A 360 8.67 -12.94 -14.27
CA PRO A 360 8.74 -11.57 -14.84
C PRO A 360 9.57 -10.56 -14.02
N THR A 361 10.01 -10.89 -12.82
CA THR A 361 10.52 -9.89 -11.85
C THR A 361 12.01 -9.57 -12.00
N TYR A 362 12.81 -10.54 -12.44
CA TYR A 362 14.23 -10.36 -12.79
C TYR A 362 15.08 -9.65 -11.73
N PHE A 363 14.86 -9.94 -10.44
CA PHE A 363 15.75 -9.45 -9.41
C PHE A 363 17.16 -10.06 -9.55
N ARG A 364 18.18 -9.24 -9.30
CA ARG A 364 19.58 -9.65 -9.48
C ARG A 364 19.97 -10.64 -8.39
N LEU A 365 20.46 -11.82 -8.79
CA LEU A 365 21.02 -12.79 -7.84
C LEU A 365 22.29 -12.26 -7.18
N THR A 366 22.39 -12.49 -5.88
CA THR A 366 23.58 -12.17 -5.10
C THR A 366 24.48 -13.40 -4.93
N ARG A 367 25.71 -13.17 -4.43
CA ARG A 367 26.65 -14.27 -4.17
C ARG A 367 26.18 -15.22 -3.06
N SER A 368 25.31 -14.75 -2.16
CA SER A 368 24.74 -15.57 -1.08
C SER A 368 23.58 -16.45 -1.54
N GLY A 369 23.09 -16.28 -2.77
CA GLY A 369 21.99 -17.08 -3.33
C GLY A 369 20.60 -16.44 -3.21
N GLY A 370 20.50 -15.30 -2.53
CA GLY A 370 19.30 -14.46 -2.53
C GLY A 370 19.28 -13.45 -3.67
N ILE A 371 18.49 -12.38 -3.50
CA ILE A 371 18.31 -11.31 -4.45
C ILE A 371 18.72 -9.96 -3.87
N GLU A 372 19.06 -9.03 -4.76
CA GLU A 372 19.28 -7.63 -4.42
C GLU A 372 18.04 -6.80 -4.74
N VAL A 373 17.56 -6.04 -3.75
CA VAL A 373 16.37 -5.21 -3.82
C VAL A 373 16.78 -3.74 -3.66
N GLU A 374 16.97 -3.05 -4.79
CA GLU A 374 17.44 -1.64 -4.86
C GLU A 374 16.31 -0.63 -4.60
N MET A 375 15.57 -0.78 -3.50
CA MET A 375 14.34 0.00 -3.25
C MET A 375 14.54 1.40 -2.67
N PHE A 376 15.77 1.74 -2.24
CA PHE A 376 16.06 3.04 -1.60
C PHE A 376 15.17 3.32 -0.38
N SER A 377 15.02 2.32 0.50
CA SER A 377 14.22 2.36 1.71
C SER A 377 14.77 1.36 2.73
N ASP A 378 14.59 1.65 4.01
CA ASP A 378 14.90 0.78 5.14
C ASP A 378 13.68 0.06 5.75
N LEU A 379 12.48 0.33 5.23
CA LEU A 379 11.20 -0.20 5.72
C LEU A 379 10.87 0.16 7.17
N LYS A 380 11.59 1.11 7.78
CA LYS A 380 11.35 1.61 9.12
C LYS A 380 10.44 2.85 9.05
N ARG A 381 9.62 3.08 10.08
CA ARG A 381 8.95 4.37 10.28
C ARG A 381 9.87 5.40 10.92
N HIS A 382 9.80 6.63 10.42
CA HIS A 382 10.54 7.77 10.95
C HIS A 382 9.61 8.93 11.26
N ASP A 383 9.91 9.69 12.30
CA ASP A 383 9.23 10.96 12.59
C ASP A 383 9.61 11.98 11.50
N MET A 384 8.62 12.36 10.68
CA MET A 384 8.77 13.34 9.59
C MET A 384 8.47 14.78 10.03
N GLY A 385 8.29 15.00 11.33
CA GLY A 385 8.07 16.31 11.93
C GLY A 385 6.65 16.86 11.75
N GLU A 386 6.40 17.96 12.46
CA GLU A 386 5.06 18.58 12.57
C GLU A 386 4.49 19.01 11.21
N GLY A 387 5.36 19.44 10.29
CA GLY A 387 4.95 19.93 8.96
C GLY A 387 4.45 18.85 8.02
N LEU A 388 4.77 17.58 8.27
CA LEU A 388 4.30 16.44 7.49
C LEU A 388 3.33 15.55 8.28
N ALA A 389 2.90 15.99 9.45
CA ALA A 389 1.92 15.27 10.25
C ALA A 389 0.56 15.15 9.52
N GLU A 390 -0.11 14.01 9.70
CA GLU A 390 -1.54 13.88 9.40
C GLU A 390 -2.39 14.44 10.55
N SER A 391 -3.54 15.04 10.24
CA SER A 391 -4.47 15.58 11.22
C SER A 391 -5.54 14.55 11.60
N ALA A 392 -5.54 14.12 12.87
CA ALA A 392 -6.66 13.49 13.59
C ALA A 392 -7.01 12.00 13.40
N PHE A 393 -6.11 11.15 12.87
CA PHE A 393 -6.42 9.71 12.69
C PHE A 393 -5.89 8.76 13.76
N PHE A 394 -4.72 9.06 14.32
CA PHE A 394 -4.03 8.09 15.16
C PHE A 394 -4.20 8.36 16.65
N GLN A 395 -3.91 7.33 17.45
CA GLN A 395 -4.07 7.37 18.90
C GLN A 395 -3.13 8.38 19.55
N THR A 396 -2.03 8.76 18.86
CA THR A 396 -1.00 9.67 19.36
C THR A 396 -0.50 10.64 18.29
N GLU A 397 0.00 11.80 18.74
CA GLU A 397 0.66 12.79 17.87
C GLU A 397 1.92 12.26 17.19
N GLN A 398 2.62 11.30 17.82
CA GLN A 398 3.80 10.69 17.23
C GLN A 398 3.44 9.89 15.97
N GLN A 399 2.40 9.04 16.05
CA GLN A 399 1.93 8.25 14.89
C GLN A 399 1.45 9.13 13.72
N ASN A 400 0.90 10.31 14.02
CA ASN A 400 0.54 11.28 12.98
C ASN A 400 1.77 11.74 12.17
N ARG A 401 2.94 11.85 12.80
CA ARG A 401 4.21 12.29 12.17
C ARG A 401 5.05 11.15 11.62
N GLU A 402 4.80 9.92 12.03
CA GLU A 402 5.58 8.77 11.59
C GLU A 402 5.15 8.26 10.21
N PHE A 403 6.10 8.00 9.32
CA PHE A 403 5.86 7.39 8.01
C PHE A 403 6.96 6.39 7.68
N ILE A 404 6.61 5.34 6.95
CA ILE A 404 7.63 4.46 6.37
C ILE A 404 8.46 5.24 5.36
N THR A 405 9.78 5.04 5.39
CA THR A 405 10.68 5.54 4.36
C THR A 405 10.19 5.17 2.96
N ALA A 406 9.79 6.18 2.18
CA ALA A 406 9.30 5.96 0.83
C ALA A 406 10.37 5.27 -0.05
N ARG A 407 9.93 4.35 -0.90
CA ARG A 407 10.78 3.63 -1.84
C ARG A 407 11.11 4.54 -3.01
N LEU A 408 12.37 4.96 -3.15
CA LEU A 408 12.75 5.93 -4.19
C LEU A 408 13.02 5.29 -5.56
N TRP A 409 13.07 3.97 -5.65
CA TRP A 409 13.13 3.32 -6.95
C TRP A 409 11.88 3.69 -7.79
N GLY A 410 12.04 4.22 -8.99
CA GLY A 410 10.92 4.76 -9.77
C GLY A 410 10.41 6.14 -9.35
N VAL A 411 11.03 6.83 -8.37
CA VAL A 411 10.58 8.16 -7.91
C VAL A 411 10.50 9.18 -9.04
N ALA A 412 11.33 9.06 -10.07
CA ALA A 412 11.32 9.98 -11.19
C ALA A 412 9.94 10.02 -11.89
N ASP A 413 9.17 8.95 -11.83
CA ASP A 413 7.93 8.80 -12.60
C ASP A 413 6.66 9.00 -11.77
N THR A 414 6.77 9.25 -10.46
CA THR A 414 5.64 9.21 -9.49
C THR A 414 5.20 10.56 -8.96
N ALA A 415 5.54 11.66 -9.62
CA ALA A 415 5.06 12.97 -9.18
C ALA A 415 3.51 13.01 -9.16
N PRO A 416 2.89 13.70 -8.18
CA PRO A 416 3.51 14.50 -7.12
C PRO A 416 4.01 13.66 -5.92
N TYR A 417 4.83 14.30 -5.09
CA TYR A 417 5.61 13.67 -4.02
C TYR A 417 5.01 13.91 -2.62
N LEU A 418 5.58 13.20 -1.64
CA LEU A 418 5.13 13.08 -0.24
C LEU A 418 3.84 12.25 -0.12
N HIS A 419 3.32 12.13 1.11
CA HIS A 419 2.22 11.21 1.43
C HIS A 419 0.85 11.64 0.88
N ASP A 420 0.72 12.93 0.61
CA ASP A 420 -0.51 13.59 0.19
C ASP A 420 -0.38 14.33 -1.15
N GLY A 421 0.78 14.22 -1.82
CA GLY A 421 1.02 14.86 -3.10
C GLY A 421 1.23 16.37 -3.05
N ARG A 422 1.52 16.97 -1.88
CA ARG A 422 1.69 18.43 -1.76
C ARG A 422 2.92 19.01 -2.47
N ALA A 423 3.93 18.18 -2.73
CA ALA A 423 5.16 18.60 -3.41
C ALA A 423 5.10 18.24 -4.90
N HIS A 424 5.24 19.23 -5.78
CA HIS A 424 5.20 19.00 -7.24
C HIS A 424 6.58 18.67 -7.82
N THR A 425 7.64 19.02 -7.10
CA THR A 425 9.03 18.77 -7.50
C THR A 425 9.80 18.00 -6.42
N LEU A 426 10.86 17.31 -6.83
CA LEU A 426 11.75 16.61 -5.89
C LEU A 426 12.44 17.59 -4.93
N ALA A 427 12.81 18.78 -5.41
CA ALA A 427 13.43 19.79 -4.57
C ALA A 427 12.47 20.28 -3.47
N GLU A 428 11.21 20.56 -3.81
CA GLU A 428 10.17 20.88 -2.82
C GLU A 428 10.01 19.75 -1.81
N ALA A 429 9.91 18.50 -2.27
CA ALA A 429 9.79 17.33 -1.40
C ALA A 429 10.97 17.26 -0.42
N ILE A 430 12.21 17.38 -0.91
CA ILE A 430 13.43 17.35 -0.09
C ILE A 430 13.40 18.49 0.94
N PHE A 431 13.05 19.72 0.55
CA PHE A 431 12.99 20.84 1.48
C PHE A 431 11.93 20.65 2.57
N MET A 432 10.80 20.02 2.26
CA MET A 432 9.73 19.76 3.22
C MET A 432 10.10 18.69 4.27
N HIS A 433 11.21 17.95 4.09
CA HIS A 433 11.75 17.08 5.14
C HIS A 433 12.36 17.87 6.31
N ASP A 434 12.71 19.15 6.10
CA ASP A 434 13.16 20.07 7.16
C ASP A 434 11.94 20.61 7.92
N SER A 435 11.62 19.94 9.03
CA SER A 435 10.44 20.24 9.85
C SER A 435 10.73 20.04 11.32
N PRO A 436 10.14 20.83 12.26
CA PRO A 436 10.32 20.61 13.68
C PRO A 436 10.02 19.15 14.08
N GLY A 437 10.97 18.51 14.75
CA GLY A 437 10.87 17.10 15.17
C GLY A 437 11.27 16.07 14.11
N SER A 438 11.45 16.47 12.85
CA SER A 438 11.78 15.54 11.76
C SER A 438 13.20 14.98 11.88
N GLU A 439 13.31 13.65 11.86
CA GLU A 439 14.58 12.92 11.80
C GLU A 439 15.38 13.25 10.53
N ALA A 440 14.69 13.63 9.45
CA ALA A 440 15.29 13.93 8.15
C ALA A 440 15.78 15.39 8.01
N SER A 441 15.58 16.24 9.02
CA SER A 441 15.90 17.68 8.95
C SER A 441 17.36 17.95 8.60
N ASN A 442 18.29 17.20 9.18
CA ASN A 442 19.72 17.39 8.92
C ASN A 442 20.08 17.12 7.45
N ALA A 443 19.54 16.05 6.84
CA ALA A 443 19.79 15.73 5.44
C ALA A 443 19.17 16.79 4.51
N ALA A 444 17.96 17.26 4.81
CA ALA A 444 17.30 18.34 4.06
C ALA A 444 18.09 19.66 4.12
N GLN A 445 18.60 20.02 5.30
CA GLN A 445 19.44 21.19 5.49
C GLN A 445 20.79 21.05 4.75
N ASN A 446 21.42 19.88 4.81
CA ASN A 446 22.64 19.61 4.05
C ASN A 446 22.41 19.81 2.55
N PHE A 447 21.30 19.30 1.98
CA PHE A 447 20.91 19.54 0.59
C PHE A 447 20.75 21.04 0.29
N LYS A 448 20.07 21.79 1.16
CA LYS A 448 19.88 23.24 1.04
C LYS A 448 21.20 24.04 0.99
N TYR A 449 22.24 23.58 1.68
CA TYR A 449 23.55 24.24 1.71
C TYR A 449 24.52 23.81 0.59
N LEU A 450 24.17 22.81 -0.22
CA LEU A 450 24.94 22.44 -1.40
C LEU A 450 24.93 23.56 -2.45
N SER A 451 25.96 23.59 -3.31
CA SER A 451 25.90 24.42 -4.51
C SER A 451 24.83 23.91 -5.48
N GLU A 452 24.33 24.78 -6.36
CA GLU A 452 23.31 24.42 -7.36
C GLU A 452 23.75 23.24 -8.24
N ASP A 453 25.03 23.17 -8.61
CA ASP A 453 25.61 22.03 -9.35
C ASP A 453 25.50 20.71 -8.57
N GLN A 454 25.75 20.75 -7.26
CA GLN A 454 25.66 19.57 -6.39
C GLN A 454 24.20 19.17 -6.15
N GLN A 455 23.28 20.13 -5.97
CA GLN A 455 21.85 19.87 -5.89
C GLN A 455 21.36 19.19 -7.18
N ASN A 456 21.74 19.75 -8.35
CA ASN A 456 21.38 19.18 -9.64
C ASN A 456 21.93 17.77 -9.86
N LYS A 457 23.12 17.44 -9.35
CA LYS A 457 23.63 16.06 -9.38
C LYS A 457 22.76 15.09 -8.59
N ILE A 458 22.31 15.47 -7.40
CA ILE A 458 21.39 14.65 -6.60
C ILE A 458 20.05 14.50 -7.32
N LEU A 459 19.49 15.60 -7.84
CA LEU A 459 18.23 15.58 -8.59
C LEU A 459 18.34 14.74 -9.86
N ALA A 460 19.46 14.80 -10.58
CA ALA A 460 19.72 13.95 -11.74
C ALA A 460 19.74 12.48 -11.33
N PHE A 461 20.43 12.14 -10.24
CA PHE A 461 20.41 10.77 -9.69
C PHE A 461 18.98 10.33 -9.33
N LEU A 462 18.18 11.13 -8.63
CA LEU A 462 16.79 10.75 -8.35
C LEU A 462 15.98 10.56 -9.66
N MET A 463 16.28 11.34 -10.69
CA MET A 463 15.69 11.19 -12.03
C MET A 463 16.17 9.95 -12.80
N SER A 464 17.24 9.28 -12.34
CA SER A 464 17.74 8.00 -12.90
C SER A 464 16.96 6.79 -12.38
N LEU A 465 16.21 6.95 -11.28
CA LEU A 465 15.39 5.90 -10.66
C LEU A 465 14.02 5.84 -11.35
N ARG A 466 13.84 4.89 -12.26
CA ARG A 466 12.69 4.81 -13.18
C ARG A 466 11.80 3.59 -12.94
N MET A 467 10.51 3.74 -13.22
CA MET A 467 9.61 2.59 -13.36
C MET A 467 9.97 1.77 -14.60
N PRO A 468 9.52 0.50 -14.71
CA PRO A 468 9.71 -0.31 -15.91
C PRO A 468 9.24 0.43 -17.18
N GLU A 469 10.01 0.28 -18.27
CA GLU A 469 9.76 1.03 -19.51
C GLU A 469 8.56 0.48 -20.28
N ASN A 470 8.37 -0.84 -20.27
CA ASN A 470 7.26 -1.53 -20.95
C ASN A 470 6.52 -2.49 -20.00
N PRO A 471 5.84 -1.98 -18.95
CA PRO A 471 5.21 -2.79 -17.89
C PRO A 471 3.96 -3.56 -18.33
N VAL A 472 3.71 -3.65 -19.64
CA VAL A 472 2.64 -4.46 -20.22
C VAL A 472 3.24 -5.67 -20.96
N ASP A 473 4.51 -5.61 -21.36
CA ASP A 473 5.16 -6.69 -22.09
C ASP A 473 5.31 -7.96 -21.23
N ASP A 474 5.43 -7.81 -19.90
CA ASP A 474 5.48 -8.93 -18.95
C ASP A 474 4.10 -9.58 -18.71
N LEU A 475 3.03 -8.94 -19.19
CA LEU A 475 1.64 -9.41 -19.15
C LEU A 475 1.19 -10.03 -20.48
N ILE A 476 1.80 -9.62 -21.59
CA ILE A 476 1.53 -10.17 -22.93
C ILE A 476 2.56 -11.25 -23.21
N ILE A 477 2.25 -12.50 -22.84
CA ILE A 477 3.07 -13.63 -23.30
C ILE A 477 2.68 -13.93 -24.76
N PRO A 478 3.60 -13.89 -25.72
CA PRO A 478 3.31 -14.36 -27.06
C PRO A 478 3.00 -15.86 -27.01
N ASN A 479 1.77 -16.22 -27.41
CA ASN A 479 1.35 -17.60 -27.68
C ASN A 479 2.35 -18.40 -28.53
#